data_AF-A0A2P5DGE6-F1
#
_entry.id   AF-A0A2P5DGE6-F1
#
_cell.length_a   1.000
_cell.length_b   1.000
_cell.length_c   1.000
_cell.angle_alpha   90.00
_cell.angle_beta   90.00
_cell.angle_gamma   90.00
#
_symmetry.space_group_name_H-M   'P 1'
#
loop_
_entity.id
_entity.type
_entity.pdbx_description
1 polymer ?
#
loop_
_entity_poly.entity_id
_entity_poly.type
_entity_poly.pdbx_seq_one_letter_code
_entity_poly.pdbx_strand_id
1 'polypeptide(L)'
;METNPIATVHLDDLYGLSSAKSVPRELPEPDVHILTSDGLRIPAHSSILASVSPVFESIIERPRKNRSSERVIRILGVPRDAVFSFVRFLYSSRCEEEHREKYGIHLLALSHVYLVPQLKQKCGKDLGQRLTVENVVDVLQLARLCDAPDLYLKCMKLVSNHFKAVEATEGWKFLQDHDPWLELEILQFIDEAEKRKKRTRRHREAQCLYLQLSEAMECLDHICSEGCTSVGPYDVEPGKKRGPCSKYSTCQGLQMLIKHFATCDKRVNGGCLRCKRMWQLLRLHSSICEQSDSCRVPLCRQFKLKMLQEKTKDDARWKLLVRKVVSAKTISSFLKGEKRNKEKSWA
;
A
#
# COMPACT_ATOMS: atom_id res chain seq x y z
N MET A 1 -4.78 -22.38 -61.35
CA MET A 1 -5.01 -22.44 -59.89
C MET A 1 -3.75 -23.02 -59.28
N GLU A 2 -2.77 -22.17 -59.04
CA GLU A 2 -1.49 -22.56 -58.43
C GLU A 2 -1.67 -22.61 -56.92
N THR A 3 -1.49 -23.80 -56.35
CA THR A 3 -1.48 -24.04 -54.91
C THR A 3 -0.19 -23.48 -54.33
N ASN A 4 -0.30 -22.39 -53.57
CA ASN A 4 0.83 -21.82 -52.82
C ASN A 4 1.35 -22.85 -51.80
N PRO A 5 2.66 -23.10 -51.67
CA PRO A 5 3.21 -23.99 -50.67
C PRO A 5 2.96 -23.41 -49.26
N ILE A 6 2.36 -24.21 -48.39
CA ILE A 6 2.16 -23.89 -46.97
C ILE A 6 3.55 -23.81 -46.32
N ALA A 7 3.94 -22.62 -45.86
CA ALA A 7 5.17 -22.45 -45.10
C ALA A 7 5.03 -23.13 -43.72
N THR A 8 5.70 -24.27 -43.55
CA THR A 8 5.85 -24.96 -42.26
C THR A 8 7.00 -24.35 -41.47
N VAL A 9 6.73 -23.97 -40.22
CA VAL A 9 7.77 -23.49 -39.28
C VAL A 9 8.59 -24.69 -38.81
N HIS A 10 9.92 -24.61 -38.90
CA HIS A 10 10.82 -25.70 -38.52
C HIS A 10 10.96 -25.82 -36.99
N LEU A 11 11.05 -27.07 -36.52
CA LEU A 11 11.08 -27.43 -35.10
C LEU A 11 12.30 -26.84 -34.36
N ASP A 12 13.40 -26.58 -35.07
CA ASP A 12 14.64 -26.01 -34.52
C ASP A 12 14.44 -24.60 -33.92
N ASP A 13 13.51 -23.82 -34.45
CA ASP A 13 13.16 -22.50 -33.95
C ASP A 13 12.43 -22.56 -32.59
N LEU A 14 11.75 -23.68 -32.29
CA LEU A 14 11.07 -23.91 -31.00
C LEU A 14 12.04 -24.28 -29.88
N TYR A 15 13.20 -24.87 -30.19
CA TYR A 15 14.20 -25.26 -29.18
C TYR A 15 15.20 -24.17 -28.83
N GLY A 16 15.35 -23.13 -29.66
CA GLY A 16 16.30 -22.05 -29.39
C GLY A 16 17.76 -22.52 -29.41
N LEU A 17 18.08 -23.48 -30.27
CA LEU A 17 19.43 -23.95 -30.49
C LEU A 17 20.20 -22.96 -31.38
N SER A 18 20.50 -21.76 -30.86
CA SER A 18 21.57 -20.95 -31.42
C SER A 18 22.90 -21.56 -31.00
N SER A 19 23.44 -22.43 -31.85
CA SER A 19 24.84 -22.87 -31.88
C SER A 19 25.50 -23.12 -30.50
N ALA A 20 25.17 -24.23 -29.84
CA ALA A 20 26.06 -24.83 -28.86
C ALA A 20 25.93 -26.35 -28.90
N LYS A 21 27.08 -27.01 -29.10
CA LYS A 21 27.28 -28.46 -29.23
C LYS A 21 26.66 -29.21 -28.06
N SER A 22 25.46 -29.74 -28.23
CA SER A 22 24.94 -30.84 -27.42
C SER A 22 24.29 -31.85 -28.36
N VAL A 23 24.54 -33.13 -28.08
CA VAL A 23 24.03 -34.27 -28.85
C VAL A 23 22.52 -34.12 -29.05
N PRO A 24 21.98 -34.17 -30.28
CA PRO A 24 20.54 -34.07 -30.49
C PRO A 24 19.88 -35.23 -29.75
N ARG A 25 19.05 -34.94 -28.74
CA ARG A 25 17.99 -35.89 -28.40
C ARG A 25 17.08 -35.89 -29.62
N GLU A 26 17.17 -36.94 -30.44
CA GLU A 26 16.20 -37.19 -31.49
C GLU A 26 14.83 -37.28 -30.82
N LEU A 27 14.06 -36.20 -30.95
CA LEU A 27 12.68 -36.20 -30.53
C LEU A 27 11.88 -36.99 -31.58
N PRO A 28 10.85 -37.73 -31.15
CA PRO A 28 9.97 -38.42 -32.08
C PRO A 28 9.33 -37.42 -33.05
N GLU A 29 8.83 -37.91 -34.18
CA GLU A 29 8.11 -37.04 -35.12
C GLU A 29 6.91 -36.34 -34.43
N PRO A 30 6.64 -35.06 -34.76
CA PRO A 30 5.47 -34.34 -34.25
C PRO A 30 4.17 -35.08 -34.52
N ASP A 31 3.40 -35.37 -33.46
CA ASP A 31 2.17 -36.15 -33.52
C ASP A 31 0.88 -35.30 -33.39
N VAL A 32 1.06 -33.98 -33.21
CA VAL A 32 -0.02 -33.00 -33.12
C VAL A 32 0.38 -31.68 -33.78
N HIS A 33 -0.59 -30.99 -34.36
CA HIS A 33 -0.40 -29.67 -34.97
C HIS A 33 -1.27 -28.61 -34.30
N ILE A 34 -0.73 -27.41 -34.12
CA ILE A 34 -1.46 -26.24 -33.65
C ILE A 34 -1.81 -25.36 -34.85
N LEU A 35 -3.11 -25.17 -35.11
CA LEU A 35 -3.63 -24.31 -36.17
C LEU A 35 -3.83 -22.88 -35.65
N THR A 36 -3.16 -21.92 -36.29
CA THR A 36 -3.25 -20.48 -35.99
C THR A 36 -4.27 -19.76 -36.86
N SER A 37 -4.59 -18.52 -36.51
CA SER A 37 -5.63 -17.70 -37.17
C SER A 37 -5.36 -17.45 -38.66
N ASP A 38 -4.11 -17.46 -39.08
CA ASP A 38 -3.66 -17.30 -40.47
C ASP A 38 -3.68 -18.62 -41.27
N GLY A 39 -4.18 -19.70 -40.68
CA GLY A 39 -4.27 -21.02 -41.33
C GLY A 39 -2.97 -21.82 -41.32
N LEU A 40 -1.89 -21.27 -40.73
CA LEU A 40 -0.62 -21.96 -40.60
C LEU A 40 -0.65 -22.99 -39.47
N ARG A 41 0.22 -24.00 -39.58
CA ARG A 41 0.32 -25.13 -38.64
C ARG A 41 1.69 -25.14 -37.98
N ILE A 42 1.68 -25.19 -36.65
CA ILE A 42 2.90 -25.35 -35.84
C ILE A 42 2.98 -26.82 -35.41
N PRO A 43 4.01 -27.58 -35.84
CA PRO A 43 4.21 -28.95 -35.40
C PRO A 43 4.58 -29.00 -33.90
N ALA A 44 4.03 -29.95 -33.16
CA ALA A 44 4.28 -30.11 -31.73
C ALA A 44 4.16 -31.58 -31.26
N HIS A 45 4.50 -31.82 -29.99
CA HIS A 45 4.47 -33.14 -29.35
C HIS A 45 3.39 -33.18 -28.26
N SER A 46 2.45 -34.10 -28.41
CA SER A 46 1.32 -34.26 -27.49
C SER A 46 1.79 -34.53 -26.06
N SER A 47 2.84 -35.34 -25.88
CA SER A 47 3.43 -35.66 -24.57
C SER A 47 3.95 -34.42 -23.83
N ILE A 48 4.64 -33.52 -24.53
CA ILE A 48 5.16 -32.27 -23.95
C ILE A 48 4.00 -31.34 -23.61
N LEU A 49 3.08 -31.10 -24.55
CA LEU A 49 1.95 -30.22 -24.33
C LEU A 49 1.08 -30.68 -23.15
N ALA A 50 0.77 -31.98 -23.08
CA ALA A 50 0.00 -32.58 -22.00
C ALA A 50 0.72 -32.47 -20.65
N SER A 51 2.04 -32.69 -20.61
CA SER A 51 2.80 -32.61 -19.35
C SER A 51 2.83 -31.21 -18.73
N VAL A 52 2.67 -30.15 -19.53
CA VAL A 52 2.77 -28.75 -19.07
C VAL A 52 1.41 -28.11 -18.86
N SER A 53 0.36 -28.59 -19.55
CA SER A 53 -0.97 -28.01 -19.50
C SER A 53 -2.04 -29.09 -19.35
N PRO A 54 -2.81 -29.09 -18.23
CA PRO A 54 -3.92 -30.02 -18.05
C PRO A 54 -5.03 -29.80 -19.09
N VAL A 55 -5.12 -28.60 -19.67
CA VAL A 55 -6.07 -28.31 -20.76
C VAL A 55 -5.64 -29.02 -22.03
N PHE A 56 -4.34 -28.98 -22.38
CA PHE A 56 -3.85 -29.76 -23.51
C PHE A 56 -3.97 -31.26 -23.26
N GLU A 57 -3.66 -31.75 -22.06
CA GLU A 57 -3.86 -33.15 -21.66
C GLU A 57 -5.31 -33.58 -21.94
N SER A 58 -6.30 -32.83 -21.41
CA SER A 58 -7.72 -33.11 -21.65
C SER A 58 -8.10 -33.07 -23.14
N ILE A 59 -7.56 -32.13 -23.92
CA ILE A 59 -7.81 -32.05 -25.38
C ILE A 59 -7.21 -33.26 -26.12
N ILE A 60 -6.05 -33.73 -25.67
CA ILE A 60 -5.31 -34.84 -26.28
C ILE A 60 -5.97 -36.18 -25.94
N GLU A 61 -6.41 -36.38 -24.69
CA GLU A 61 -7.09 -37.60 -24.26
C GLU A 61 -8.45 -37.81 -24.92
N ARG A 62 -9.10 -36.74 -25.40
CA ARG A 62 -10.39 -36.85 -26.10
C ARG A 62 -10.29 -37.76 -27.33
N PRO A 63 -11.21 -38.74 -27.48
CA PRO A 63 -11.27 -39.62 -28.63
C PRO A 63 -11.44 -38.84 -29.93
N ARG A 64 -10.68 -39.20 -30.97
CA ARG A 64 -10.84 -38.62 -32.31
C ARG A 64 -12.08 -39.20 -32.98
N LYS A 65 -12.82 -38.37 -33.73
CA LYS A 65 -13.95 -38.81 -34.55
C LYS A 65 -13.54 -39.84 -35.61
N ASN A 66 -12.31 -39.74 -36.11
CA ASN A 66 -11.71 -40.70 -37.01
C ASN A 66 -10.25 -40.94 -36.59
N ARG A 67 -9.85 -42.22 -36.48
CA ARG A 67 -8.52 -42.61 -35.98
C ARG A 67 -7.39 -42.27 -36.96
N SER A 68 -7.70 -42.17 -38.27
CA SER A 68 -6.73 -41.81 -39.30
C SER A 68 -6.52 -40.29 -39.46
N SER A 69 -7.31 -39.46 -38.77
CA SER A 69 -7.16 -38.01 -38.84
C SER A 69 -6.01 -37.54 -37.96
N GLU A 70 -5.18 -36.67 -38.54
CA GLU A 70 -4.17 -35.90 -37.84
C GLU A 70 -4.79 -35.08 -36.69
N ARG A 71 -4.12 -35.03 -35.53
CA ARG A 71 -4.62 -34.24 -34.39
C ARG A 71 -4.29 -32.77 -34.60
N VAL A 72 -5.32 -31.94 -34.64
CA VAL A 72 -5.17 -30.48 -34.78
C VAL A 72 -5.83 -29.77 -33.61
N ILE A 73 -5.06 -28.94 -32.90
CA ILE A 73 -5.53 -28.06 -31.84
C ILE A 73 -5.64 -26.64 -32.40
N ARG A 74 -6.78 -25.98 -32.20
CA ARG A 74 -7.03 -24.65 -32.80
C ARG A 74 -6.79 -23.56 -31.75
N ILE A 75 -5.86 -22.64 -32.04
CA ILE A 75 -5.60 -21.44 -31.25
C ILE A 75 -5.84 -20.23 -32.16
N LEU A 76 -7.03 -19.66 -32.04
CA LEU A 76 -7.53 -18.60 -32.93
C LEU A 76 -7.73 -17.30 -32.17
N GLY A 77 -7.75 -16.17 -32.89
CA GLY A 77 -7.90 -14.83 -32.30
C GLY A 77 -6.62 -14.29 -31.66
N VAL A 78 -5.50 -14.99 -31.82
CA VAL A 78 -4.18 -14.62 -31.30
C VAL A 78 -3.17 -14.55 -32.46
N PRO A 79 -2.25 -13.57 -32.49
CA PRO A 79 -1.19 -13.50 -33.50
C PRO A 79 -0.35 -14.78 -33.50
N ARG A 80 -0.01 -15.30 -34.70
CA ARG A 80 0.79 -16.53 -34.86
C ARG A 80 2.07 -16.49 -34.03
N ASP A 81 2.81 -15.39 -34.08
CA ASP A 81 4.08 -15.27 -33.34
C ASP A 81 3.87 -15.35 -31.82
N ALA A 82 2.74 -14.85 -31.30
CA ALA A 82 2.42 -15.00 -29.87
C ALA A 82 2.08 -16.46 -29.51
N VAL A 83 1.38 -17.18 -30.40
CA VAL A 83 1.14 -18.62 -30.26
C VAL A 83 2.46 -19.38 -30.32
N PHE A 84 3.34 -19.03 -31.24
CA PHE A 84 4.67 -19.62 -31.36
C PHE A 84 5.51 -19.40 -30.10
N SER A 85 5.57 -18.16 -29.58
CA SER A 85 6.25 -17.85 -28.31
C SER A 85 5.64 -18.62 -27.13
N PHE A 86 4.32 -18.82 -27.11
CA PHE A 86 3.65 -19.63 -26.11
C PHE A 86 4.07 -21.10 -26.20
N VAL A 87 4.04 -21.71 -27.39
CA VAL A 87 4.46 -23.10 -27.60
C VAL A 87 5.94 -23.28 -27.23
N ARG A 88 6.83 -22.39 -27.66
CA ARG A 88 8.25 -22.36 -27.27
C ARG A 88 8.45 -22.33 -25.75
N PHE A 89 7.60 -21.58 -25.03
CA PHE A 89 7.64 -21.59 -23.57
C PHE A 89 7.28 -22.96 -22.99
N LEU A 90 6.30 -23.68 -23.54
CA LEU A 90 5.94 -25.03 -23.05
C LEU A 90 7.10 -26.01 -23.18
N TYR A 91 7.91 -25.87 -24.22
CA TYR A 91 9.07 -26.74 -24.45
C TYR A 91 10.26 -26.41 -23.56
N SER A 92 10.54 -25.12 -23.36
CA SER A 92 11.80 -24.67 -22.76
C SER A 92 11.66 -24.09 -21.35
N SER A 93 10.42 -23.82 -20.90
CA SER A 93 10.12 -22.99 -19.72
C SER A 93 10.76 -21.59 -19.78
N ARG A 94 11.20 -21.16 -20.96
CA ARG A 94 11.86 -19.87 -21.21
C ARG A 94 11.01 -19.05 -22.16
N CYS A 95 10.95 -17.76 -21.88
CA CYS A 95 10.28 -16.78 -22.73
C CYS A 95 11.16 -15.53 -22.74
N GLU A 96 11.59 -15.13 -23.92
CA GLU A 96 12.47 -13.99 -24.15
C GLU A 96 11.76 -12.68 -23.80
N GLU A 97 12.54 -11.65 -23.46
CA GLU A 97 11.97 -10.38 -23.01
C GLU A 97 11.24 -9.64 -24.13
N GLU A 98 11.80 -9.62 -25.33
CA GLU A 98 11.19 -9.03 -26.53
C GLU A 98 9.79 -9.59 -26.81
N HIS A 99 9.63 -10.91 -26.74
CA HIS A 99 8.33 -11.55 -26.93
C HIS A 99 7.32 -11.18 -25.82
N ARG A 100 7.78 -11.03 -24.57
CA ARG A 100 6.90 -10.59 -23.47
C ARG A 100 6.53 -9.12 -23.57
N GLU A 101 7.39 -8.29 -24.16
CA GLU A 101 7.12 -6.90 -24.43
C GLU A 101 6.07 -6.76 -25.53
N LYS A 102 6.28 -7.42 -26.67
CA LYS A 102 5.39 -7.33 -27.84
C LYS A 102 4.07 -8.08 -27.67
N TYR A 103 4.10 -9.25 -27.04
CA TYR A 103 2.95 -10.16 -26.98
C TYR A 103 2.45 -10.42 -25.55
N GLY A 104 2.84 -9.60 -24.57
CA GLY A 104 2.53 -9.83 -23.15
C GLY A 104 1.06 -10.06 -22.83
N ILE A 105 0.15 -9.30 -23.46
CA ILE A 105 -1.31 -9.47 -23.27
C ILE A 105 -1.82 -10.81 -23.81
N HIS A 106 -1.31 -11.25 -24.96
CA HIS A 106 -1.66 -12.52 -25.59
C HIS A 106 -1.12 -13.69 -24.78
N LEU A 107 0.12 -13.59 -24.32
CA LEU A 107 0.76 -14.61 -23.48
C LEU A 107 0.06 -14.75 -22.14
N LEU A 108 -0.41 -13.63 -21.54
CA LEU A 108 -1.23 -13.68 -20.33
C LEU A 108 -2.55 -14.44 -20.59
N ALA A 109 -3.27 -14.10 -21.65
CA ALA A 109 -4.52 -14.77 -22.02
C ALA A 109 -4.32 -16.27 -22.30
N LEU A 110 -3.33 -16.63 -23.13
CA LEU A 110 -3.01 -18.03 -23.43
C LEU A 110 -2.61 -18.80 -22.18
N SER A 111 -1.77 -18.22 -21.32
CA SER A 111 -1.36 -18.87 -20.07
C SER A 111 -2.51 -19.08 -19.10
N HIS A 112 -3.54 -18.23 -19.13
CA HIS A 112 -4.75 -18.44 -18.35
C HIS A 112 -5.64 -19.53 -18.96
N VAL A 113 -5.95 -19.44 -20.26
CA VAL A 113 -6.83 -20.38 -20.97
C VAL A 113 -6.28 -21.81 -20.91
N TYR A 114 -4.97 -21.98 -21.07
CA TYR A 114 -4.31 -23.28 -21.06
C TYR A 114 -3.73 -23.65 -19.68
N LEU A 115 -4.07 -22.91 -18.62
CA LEU A 115 -3.66 -23.19 -17.25
C LEU A 115 -2.14 -23.44 -17.11
N VAL A 116 -1.34 -22.44 -17.49
CA VAL A 116 0.13 -22.43 -17.36
C VAL A 116 0.54 -21.36 -16.35
N PRO A 117 0.51 -21.64 -15.02
CA PRO A 117 0.61 -20.61 -13.98
C PRO A 117 1.93 -19.85 -13.96
N GLN A 118 3.04 -20.53 -14.29
CA GLN A 118 4.37 -19.91 -14.30
C GLN A 118 4.46 -18.79 -15.35
N LEU A 119 3.93 -19.03 -16.56
CA LEU A 119 3.87 -18.02 -17.61
C LEU A 119 2.89 -16.89 -17.24
N LYS A 120 1.74 -17.24 -16.66
CA LYS A 120 0.73 -16.27 -16.19
C LYS A 120 1.32 -15.30 -15.18
N GLN A 121 2.04 -15.81 -14.18
CA GLN A 121 2.71 -14.99 -13.18
C GLN A 121 3.78 -14.08 -13.80
N LYS A 122 4.60 -14.62 -14.70
CA LYS A 122 5.65 -13.86 -15.38
C LYS A 122 5.06 -12.71 -16.23
N CYS A 123 4.07 -13.01 -17.06
CA CYS A 123 3.41 -12.00 -17.89
C CYS A 123 2.67 -10.97 -17.04
N GLY A 124 1.99 -11.40 -15.97
CA GLY A 124 1.31 -10.48 -15.05
C GLY A 124 2.26 -9.53 -14.33
N LYS A 125 3.46 -10.00 -13.94
CA LYS A 125 4.49 -9.15 -13.33
C LYS A 125 5.00 -8.11 -14.33
N ASP A 126 5.35 -8.53 -15.53
CA ASP A 126 5.94 -7.70 -16.57
C ASP A 126 4.95 -6.65 -17.11
N LEU A 127 3.70 -7.04 -17.38
CA LEU A 127 2.63 -6.09 -17.72
C LEU A 127 2.44 -5.07 -16.61
N GLY A 128 2.47 -5.52 -15.35
CA GLY A 128 2.37 -4.64 -14.19
C GLY A 128 3.53 -3.64 -14.04
N GLN A 129 4.69 -3.89 -14.64
CA GLN A 129 5.83 -2.96 -14.66
C GLN A 129 5.73 -1.95 -15.80
N ARG A 130 5.00 -2.28 -16.86
CA ARG A 130 4.81 -1.45 -18.07
C ARG A 130 3.44 -0.79 -18.14
N LEU A 131 2.75 -0.69 -17.00
CA LEU A 131 1.49 0.03 -16.91
C LEU A 131 1.73 1.52 -17.16
N THR A 132 0.91 2.11 -18.02
CA THR A 132 0.87 3.53 -18.33
C THR A 132 -0.54 4.05 -18.13
N VAL A 133 -0.70 5.37 -18.10
CA VAL A 133 -2.04 5.99 -18.04
C VAL A 133 -2.89 5.56 -19.25
N GLU A 134 -2.28 5.45 -20.43
CA GLU A 134 -2.97 5.10 -21.67
C GLU A 134 -3.48 3.65 -21.68
N ASN A 135 -2.67 2.69 -21.21
CA ASN A 135 -3.01 1.26 -21.33
C ASN A 135 -3.68 0.66 -20.08
N VAL A 136 -3.77 1.38 -18.96
CA VAL A 136 -4.17 0.80 -17.67
C VAL A 136 -5.58 0.22 -17.70
N VAL A 137 -6.51 0.83 -18.44
CA VAL A 137 -7.91 0.38 -18.48
C VAL A 137 -8.02 -0.96 -19.23
N ASP A 138 -7.35 -1.08 -20.37
CA ASP A 138 -7.32 -2.33 -21.14
C ASP A 138 -6.66 -3.46 -20.34
N VAL A 139 -5.54 -3.15 -19.68
CA VAL A 139 -4.80 -4.13 -18.87
C VAL A 139 -5.61 -4.51 -17.61
N LEU A 140 -6.39 -3.59 -17.04
CA LEU A 140 -7.30 -3.87 -15.93
C LEU A 140 -8.39 -4.87 -16.35
N GLN A 141 -9.04 -4.63 -17.49
CA GLN A 141 -10.04 -5.54 -18.04
C GLN A 141 -9.44 -6.92 -18.33
N LEU A 142 -8.26 -6.97 -18.96
CA LEU A 142 -7.54 -8.22 -19.20
C LEU A 142 -7.20 -8.95 -17.89
N ALA A 143 -6.74 -8.22 -16.87
CA ALA A 143 -6.40 -8.80 -15.57
C ALA A 143 -7.63 -9.41 -14.87
N ARG A 144 -8.81 -8.78 -15.02
CA ARG A 144 -10.09 -9.33 -14.55
C ARG A 144 -10.47 -10.59 -15.33
N LEU A 145 -10.43 -10.55 -16.66
CA LEU A 145 -10.78 -11.68 -17.52
C LEU A 145 -9.84 -12.88 -17.33
N CYS A 146 -8.58 -12.63 -16.97
CA CYS A 146 -7.58 -13.65 -16.78
C CYS A 146 -7.42 -14.08 -15.32
N ASP A 147 -8.27 -13.68 -14.38
CA ASP A 147 -8.13 -13.93 -12.94
C ASP A 147 -6.69 -13.65 -12.42
N ALA A 148 -6.20 -12.44 -12.69
CA ALA A 148 -4.85 -11.99 -12.31
C ALA A 148 -4.92 -10.90 -11.21
N PRO A 149 -5.17 -11.29 -9.94
CA PRO A 149 -5.51 -10.35 -8.87
C PRO A 149 -4.39 -9.34 -8.56
N ASP A 150 -3.13 -9.75 -8.61
CA ASP A 150 -2.00 -8.85 -8.36
C ASP A 150 -1.87 -7.76 -9.44
N LEU A 151 -2.10 -8.13 -10.70
CA LEU A 151 -2.09 -7.18 -11.82
C LEU A 151 -3.31 -6.26 -11.74
N TYR A 152 -4.49 -6.82 -11.45
CA TYR A 152 -5.72 -6.06 -11.26
C TYR A 152 -5.55 -5.00 -10.17
N LEU A 153 -5.01 -5.37 -9.01
CA LEU A 153 -4.77 -4.43 -7.91
C LEU A 153 -3.74 -3.35 -8.27
N LYS A 154 -2.70 -3.68 -9.04
CA LYS A 154 -1.74 -2.68 -9.55
C LYS A 154 -2.42 -1.68 -10.47
N CYS A 155 -3.28 -2.14 -11.37
CA CYS A 155 -4.05 -1.27 -12.26
C CYS A 155 -4.98 -0.36 -11.46
N MET A 156 -5.77 -0.90 -10.52
CA MET A 156 -6.65 -0.13 -9.64
C MET A 156 -5.90 0.97 -8.86
N LYS A 157 -4.68 0.67 -8.38
CA LYS A 157 -3.83 1.65 -7.69
C LYS A 157 -3.34 2.76 -8.63
N LEU A 158 -2.94 2.42 -9.86
CA LEU A 158 -2.52 3.43 -10.85
C LEU A 158 -3.69 4.34 -11.19
N VAL A 159 -4.85 3.76 -11.52
CA VAL A 159 -6.08 4.51 -11.81
C VAL A 159 -6.43 5.44 -10.64
N SER A 160 -6.41 4.94 -9.40
CA SER A 160 -6.71 5.76 -8.21
C SER A 160 -5.70 6.90 -7.98
N ASN A 161 -4.42 6.71 -8.31
CA ASN A 161 -3.39 7.73 -8.11
C ASN A 161 -3.35 8.77 -9.24
N HIS A 162 -3.76 8.40 -10.45
CA HIS A 162 -3.68 9.23 -11.65
C HIS A 162 -5.05 9.40 -12.34
N PHE A 163 -6.14 9.37 -11.56
CA PHE A 163 -7.50 9.30 -12.09
C PHE A 163 -7.80 10.38 -13.12
N LYS A 164 -7.37 11.62 -12.89
CA LYS A 164 -7.59 12.73 -13.83
C LYS A 164 -6.92 12.56 -15.19
N ALA A 165 -5.79 11.87 -15.23
CA ALA A 165 -5.12 11.56 -16.49
C ALA A 165 -5.82 10.38 -17.18
N VAL A 166 -6.23 9.36 -16.41
CA VAL A 166 -6.96 8.18 -16.92
C VAL A 166 -8.34 8.56 -17.46
N GLU A 167 -9.07 9.43 -16.77
CA GLU A 167 -10.40 9.92 -17.16
C GLU A 167 -10.41 10.57 -18.57
N ALA A 168 -9.25 11.07 -19.03
CA ALA A 168 -9.10 11.69 -20.34
C ALA A 168 -8.81 10.68 -21.48
N THR A 169 -8.41 9.44 -21.16
CA THR A 169 -7.98 8.46 -22.17
C THR A 169 -9.16 7.88 -22.93
N GLU A 170 -8.88 7.38 -24.14
CA GLU A 170 -9.89 6.66 -24.94
C GLU A 170 -10.33 5.36 -24.25
N GLY A 171 -9.40 4.65 -23.59
CA GLY A 171 -9.72 3.44 -22.85
C GLY A 171 -10.74 3.68 -21.73
N TRP A 172 -10.66 4.81 -21.02
CA TRP A 172 -11.66 5.16 -20.02
C TRP A 172 -13.03 5.46 -20.65
N LYS A 173 -13.07 6.23 -21.75
CA LYS A 173 -14.35 6.52 -22.44
C LYS A 173 -15.01 5.25 -22.96
N PHE A 174 -14.21 4.37 -23.58
CA PHE A 174 -14.68 3.05 -24.03
C PHE A 174 -15.23 2.22 -22.86
N LEU A 175 -14.57 2.24 -21.70
CA LEU A 175 -15.07 1.58 -20.50
C LEU A 175 -16.45 2.09 -20.08
N GLN A 176 -16.67 3.41 -20.10
CA GLN A 176 -17.95 4.01 -19.73
C GLN A 176 -19.10 3.55 -20.65
N ASP A 177 -18.82 3.43 -21.94
CA ASP A 177 -19.82 3.03 -22.94
C ASP A 177 -20.14 1.53 -22.91
N HIS A 178 -19.20 0.69 -22.46
CA HIS A 178 -19.28 -0.76 -22.63
C HIS A 178 -19.27 -1.60 -21.35
N ASP A 179 -18.77 -1.09 -20.22
CA ASP A 179 -18.84 -1.76 -18.92
C ASP A 179 -19.03 -0.77 -17.75
N PRO A 180 -20.27 -0.23 -17.58
CA PRO A 180 -20.61 0.69 -16.49
C PRO A 180 -20.44 0.09 -15.08
N TRP A 181 -20.46 -1.24 -14.97
CA TRP A 181 -20.27 -1.92 -13.69
C TRP A 181 -18.82 -1.84 -13.23
N LEU A 182 -17.87 -2.02 -14.15
CA LEU A 182 -16.45 -1.85 -13.86
C LEU A 182 -16.11 -0.37 -13.59
N GLU A 183 -16.74 0.58 -14.30
CA GLU A 183 -16.63 2.00 -13.94
C GLU A 183 -17.04 2.24 -12.48
N LEU A 184 -18.22 1.76 -12.08
CA LEU A 184 -18.73 1.91 -10.71
C LEU A 184 -17.78 1.28 -9.68
N GLU A 185 -17.26 0.08 -9.97
CA GLU A 185 -16.29 -0.61 -9.11
C GLU A 185 -15.02 0.25 -8.91
N ILE A 186 -14.48 0.82 -9.98
CA ILE A 186 -13.31 1.70 -9.93
C ILE A 186 -13.62 2.95 -9.10
N LEU A 187 -14.75 3.61 -9.33
CA LEU A 187 -15.11 4.82 -8.60
C LEU A 187 -15.31 4.56 -7.09
N GLN A 188 -15.93 3.43 -6.73
CA GLN A 188 -16.07 3.01 -5.34
C GLN A 188 -14.72 2.73 -4.68
N PHE A 189 -13.81 2.08 -5.41
CA PHE A 189 -12.45 1.85 -4.93
C PHE A 189 -11.71 3.17 -4.66
N ILE A 190 -11.84 4.15 -5.56
CA ILE A 190 -11.23 5.49 -5.42
C ILE A 190 -11.79 6.22 -4.20
N ASP A 191 -13.12 6.31 -4.07
CA ASP A 191 -13.77 7.00 -2.96
C ASP A 191 -13.38 6.39 -1.60
N GLU A 192 -13.36 5.06 -1.49
CA GLU A 192 -12.96 4.39 -0.27
C GLU A 192 -11.46 4.57 0.03
N ALA A 193 -10.59 4.60 -1.00
CA ALA A 193 -9.18 4.94 -0.83
C ALA A 193 -8.98 6.37 -0.32
N GLU A 194 -9.74 7.34 -0.84
CA GLU A 194 -9.73 8.73 -0.38
C GLU A 194 -10.25 8.88 1.06
N LYS A 195 -11.35 8.21 1.39
CA LYS A 195 -11.90 8.16 2.75
C LYS A 195 -10.86 7.62 3.74
N ARG A 196 -10.13 6.56 3.38
CA ARG A 196 -9.03 6.02 4.19
C ARG A 196 -7.90 7.03 4.36
N LYS A 197 -7.42 7.65 3.28
CA LYS A 197 -6.39 8.70 3.33
C LYS A 197 -6.81 9.84 4.27
N LYS A 198 -8.06 10.31 4.17
CA LYS A 198 -8.63 11.38 5.01
C LYS A 198 -8.74 10.98 6.49
N ARG A 199 -9.18 9.76 6.78
CA ARG A 199 -9.23 9.22 8.16
C ARG A 199 -7.83 9.14 8.76
N THR A 200 -6.86 8.60 8.03
CA THR A 200 -5.47 8.50 8.50
C THR A 200 -4.84 9.87 8.72
N ARG A 201 -5.08 10.84 7.83
CA ARG A 201 -4.62 12.22 8.01
C ARG A 201 -5.19 12.84 9.29
N ARG A 202 -6.51 12.78 9.48
CA ARG A 202 -7.18 13.29 10.70
C ARG A 202 -6.66 12.61 11.96
N HIS A 203 -6.40 11.30 11.90
CA HIS A 203 -5.84 10.55 13.01
C HIS A 203 -4.43 11.03 13.36
N ARG A 204 -3.56 11.22 12.36
CA ARG A 204 -2.20 11.76 12.54
C ARG A 204 -2.21 13.18 13.09
N GLU A 205 -3.06 14.06 12.55
CA GLU A 205 -3.24 15.44 13.03
C GLU A 205 -3.68 15.46 14.50
N ALA A 206 -4.69 14.65 14.86
CA ALA A 206 -5.15 14.52 16.25
C ALA A 206 -4.07 13.95 17.18
N GLN A 207 -3.32 12.93 16.73
CA GLN A 207 -2.21 12.37 17.49
C GLN A 207 -1.10 13.40 17.74
N CYS A 208 -0.78 14.24 16.75
CA CYS A 208 0.21 15.31 16.90
C CYS A 208 -0.21 16.30 18.00
N LEU A 209 -1.49 16.68 18.05
CA LEU A 209 -2.03 17.54 19.13
C LEU A 209 -1.90 16.89 20.51
N TYR A 210 -2.19 15.59 20.64
CA TYR A 210 -2.03 14.88 21.91
C TYR A 210 -0.57 14.78 22.36
N LEU A 211 0.36 14.62 21.41
CA LEU A 211 1.79 14.64 21.69
C LEU A 211 2.24 16.01 22.21
N GLN A 212 1.81 17.10 21.56
CA GLN A 212 2.08 18.47 22.03
C GLN A 212 1.54 18.72 23.44
N LEU A 213 0.32 18.25 23.75
CA LEU A 213 -0.23 18.33 25.09
C LEU A 213 0.58 17.52 26.09
N SER A 214 1.02 16.31 25.74
CA SER A 214 1.86 15.48 26.62
C SER A 214 3.20 16.15 26.91
N GLU A 215 3.80 16.78 25.90
CA GLU A 215 5.03 17.56 26.05
C GLU A 215 4.81 18.77 26.96
N ALA A 216 3.70 19.49 26.78
CA ALA A 216 3.35 20.61 27.64
C ALA A 216 3.17 20.18 29.11
N MET A 217 2.63 18.98 29.38
CA MET A 217 2.53 18.45 30.74
C MET A 217 3.90 18.15 31.36
N GLU A 218 4.85 17.63 30.57
CA GLU A 218 6.25 17.42 31.00
C GLU A 218 6.96 18.75 31.26
N CYS A 219 6.78 19.74 30.37
CA CYS A 219 7.36 21.07 30.53
C CYS A 219 6.77 21.81 31.74
N LEU A 220 5.48 21.66 32.00
CA LEU A 220 4.82 22.25 33.17
C LEU A 220 5.38 21.66 34.47
N ASP A 221 5.57 20.35 34.52
CA ASP A 221 6.22 19.68 35.65
C ASP A 221 7.65 20.21 35.84
N HIS A 222 8.47 20.21 34.79
CA HIS A 222 9.84 20.75 34.80
C HIS A 222 9.92 22.21 35.30
N ILE A 223 9.05 23.11 34.80
CA ILE A 223 9.05 24.52 35.23
C ILE A 223 8.74 24.64 36.74
N CYS A 224 7.82 23.83 37.25
CA CYS A 224 7.40 23.89 38.65
C CYS A 224 8.31 23.12 39.60
N SER A 225 9.02 22.09 39.14
CA SER A 225 9.87 21.25 39.96
C SER A 225 11.34 21.68 39.94
N GLU A 226 11.89 21.85 38.75
CA GLU A 226 13.28 22.22 38.55
C GLU A 226 13.39 23.74 38.40
N GLY A 227 12.52 24.33 37.58
CA GLY A 227 12.58 25.73 37.17
C GLY A 227 13.27 25.93 35.83
N CYS A 228 12.76 26.90 35.07
CA CYS A 228 13.28 27.28 33.76
C CYS A 228 13.85 28.71 33.80
N THR A 229 14.04 29.34 32.64
CA THR A 229 14.75 30.63 32.49
C THR A 229 14.21 31.77 33.35
N SER A 230 12.88 31.85 33.54
CA SER A 230 12.22 33.05 34.08
C SER A 230 11.03 32.76 35.00
N VAL A 231 10.68 31.49 35.16
CA VAL A 231 9.69 30.99 36.12
C VAL A 231 10.29 29.72 36.72
N GLY A 232 10.19 29.59 38.04
CA GLY A 232 10.72 28.45 38.77
C GLY A 232 9.90 28.11 40.00
N PRO A 233 10.37 27.13 40.80
CA PRO A 233 9.74 26.73 42.04
C PRO A 233 9.64 27.90 43.02
N TYR A 234 8.59 27.91 43.84
CA TYR A 234 8.32 29.00 44.80
C TYR A 234 9.38 29.08 45.92
N ASP A 235 10.08 27.98 46.17
CA ASP A 235 11.12 27.78 47.19
C ASP A 235 12.54 28.19 46.75
N VAL A 236 12.72 28.68 45.51
CA VAL A 236 14.04 29.03 44.96
C VAL A 236 14.15 30.54 44.74
N GLU A 237 15.20 31.17 45.27
CA GLU A 237 15.43 32.61 45.12
C GLU A 237 15.56 33.05 43.65
N PRO A 238 14.96 34.19 43.25
CA PRO A 238 14.87 34.68 41.86
C PRO A 238 16.20 35.19 41.24
N GLY A 239 17.37 34.67 41.64
CA GLY A 239 18.70 35.18 41.26
C GLY A 239 19.53 34.32 40.30
N LYS A 240 19.28 33.00 40.17
CA LYS A 240 20.08 32.14 39.27
C LYS A 240 19.52 32.17 37.85
N LYS A 241 20.16 32.91 36.94
CA LYS A 241 19.88 32.83 35.49
C LYS A 241 20.18 31.42 35.00
N ARG A 242 19.14 30.64 34.70
CA ARG A 242 19.26 29.31 34.11
C ARG A 242 19.27 29.42 32.59
N GLY A 243 20.11 28.62 31.92
CA GLY A 243 20.09 28.50 30.47
C GLY A 243 18.77 27.89 29.95
N PRO A 244 18.47 28.03 28.65
CA PRO A 244 17.28 27.42 28.04
C PRO A 244 17.36 25.88 28.11
N CYS A 245 16.27 25.22 28.48
CA CYS A 245 16.20 23.76 28.47
C CYS A 245 16.04 23.21 27.04
N SER A 246 16.18 21.89 26.87
CA SER A 246 16.07 21.22 25.56
C SER A 246 14.71 21.41 24.86
N LYS A 247 13.66 21.74 25.63
CA LYS A 247 12.30 22.04 25.13
C LYS A 247 11.92 23.50 25.36
N TYR A 248 12.86 24.41 25.11
CA TYR A 248 12.70 25.82 25.45
C TYR A 248 11.51 26.48 24.78
N SER A 249 11.20 26.17 23.52
CA SER A 249 10.06 26.75 22.79
C SER A 249 8.73 26.51 23.52
N THR A 250 8.46 25.26 23.94
CA THR A 250 7.27 24.89 24.71
C THR A 250 7.31 25.51 26.12
N CYS A 251 8.47 25.46 26.79
CA CYS A 251 8.63 26.04 28.13
C CYS A 251 8.43 27.57 28.14
N GLN A 252 8.93 28.28 27.13
CA GLN A 252 8.79 29.73 27.02
C GLN A 252 7.30 30.13 26.93
N GLY A 253 6.52 29.44 26.11
CA GLY A 253 5.07 29.66 26.01
C GLY A 253 4.35 29.43 27.34
N LEU A 254 4.69 28.35 28.05
CA LEU A 254 4.11 28.05 29.37
C LEU A 254 4.54 29.07 30.43
N GLN A 255 5.81 29.49 30.44
CA GLN A 255 6.30 30.53 31.35
C GLN A 255 5.52 31.84 31.20
N MET A 256 5.20 32.24 29.96
CA MET A 256 4.38 33.43 29.70
C MET A 256 2.94 33.26 30.19
N LEU A 257 2.34 32.08 30.04
CA LEU A 257 1.02 31.77 30.59
C LEU A 257 1.02 31.81 32.13
N ILE A 258 2.05 31.25 32.77
CA ILE A 258 2.17 31.25 34.24
C ILE A 258 2.30 32.68 34.77
N LYS A 259 3.19 33.49 34.18
CA LYS A 259 3.36 34.90 34.56
C LYS A 259 2.06 35.68 34.45
N HIS A 260 1.36 35.53 33.33
CA HIS A 260 0.05 36.16 33.14
C HIS A 260 -0.98 35.65 34.15
N PHE A 261 -1.03 34.34 34.40
CA PHE A 261 -1.99 33.74 35.34
C PHE A 261 -1.78 34.21 36.78
N ALA A 262 -0.54 34.53 37.15
CA ALA A 262 -0.18 35.07 38.46
C ALA A 262 -0.63 36.53 38.65
N THR A 263 -0.62 37.35 37.60
CA THR A 263 -0.84 38.80 37.69
C THR A 263 -2.16 39.30 37.07
N CYS A 264 -3.01 38.41 36.53
CA CYS A 264 -4.23 38.81 35.82
C CYS A 264 -5.45 38.95 36.73
N ASP A 265 -5.98 40.17 36.84
CA ASP A 265 -7.15 40.49 37.67
C ASP A 265 -8.47 39.92 37.12
N LYS A 266 -8.55 39.71 35.79
CA LYS A 266 -9.73 39.13 35.12
C LYS A 266 -9.84 37.61 35.25
N ARG A 267 -8.93 36.97 36.01
CA ARG A 267 -8.89 35.51 36.21
C ARG A 267 -10.11 34.99 36.96
N VAL A 268 -10.49 35.66 38.05
CA VAL A 268 -11.54 35.20 38.99
C VAL A 268 -12.93 35.26 38.35
N ASN A 269 -13.17 36.28 37.51
CA ASN A 269 -14.45 36.49 36.84
C ASN A 269 -14.60 35.67 35.53
N GLY A 270 -13.65 34.79 35.22
CA GLY A 270 -13.75 33.87 34.06
C GLY A 270 -13.62 34.51 32.67
N GLY A 271 -13.35 35.83 32.59
CA GLY A 271 -13.34 36.58 31.32
C GLY A 271 -12.03 36.52 30.52
N CYS A 272 -10.93 35.99 31.07
CA CYS A 272 -9.64 35.94 30.36
C CYS A 272 -9.38 34.60 29.67
N LEU A 273 -9.26 34.63 28.33
CA LEU A 273 -8.94 33.44 27.51
C LEU A 273 -7.58 32.80 27.86
N ARG A 274 -6.56 33.61 28.19
CA ARG A 274 -5.23 33.10 28.58
C ARG A 274 -5.29 32.36 29.92
N CYS A 275 -6.01 32.92 30.90
CA CYS A 275 -6.20 32.26 32.19
C CYS A 275 -7.03 30.99 32.06
N LYS A 276 -8.05 30.98 31.19
CA LYS A 276 -8.85 29.78 30.91
C LYS A 276 -7.99 28.65 30.34
N ARG A 277 -7.07 28.95 29.41
CA ARG A 277 -6.11 27.96 28.87
C ARG A 277 -5.17 27.42 29.94
N MET A 278 -4.59 28.30 30.77
CA MET A 278 -3.71 27.87 31.87
C MET A 278 -4.45 26.96 32.86
N TRP A 279 -5.68 27.32 33.22
CA TRP A 279 -6.53 26.51 34.10
C TRP A 279 -6.82 25.13 33.51
N GLN A 280 -7.07 25.03 32.20
CA GLN A 280 -7.25 23.74 31.50
C GLN A 280 -5.97 22.89 31.52
N LEU A 281 -4.78 23.49 31.39
CA LEU A 281 -3.51 22.77 31.47
C LEU A 281 -3.24 22.25 32.89
N LEU A 282 -3.52 23.04 33.92
CA LEU A 282 -3.40 22.60 35.32
C LEU A 282 -4.38 21.46 35.63
N ARG A 283 -5.62 21.57 35.14
CA ARG A 283 -6.61 20.47 35.24
C ARG A 283 -6.11 19.21 34.53
N LEU A 284 -5.59 19.33 33.31
CA LEU A 284 -5.06 18.20 32.53
C LEU A 284 -3.89 17.53 33.24
N HIS A 285 -2.96 18.32 33.76
CA HIS A 285 -1.83 17.82 34.54
C HIS A 285 -2.34 17.02 35.76
N SER A 286 -3.28 17.57 36.52
CA SER A 286 -3.82 16.88 37.70
C SER A 286 -4.46 15.53 37.38
N SER A 287 -5.08 15.39 36.20
CA SER A 287 -5.69 14.15 35.72
C SER A 287 -4.69 13.10 35.22
N ILE A 288 -3.44 13.49 34.90
CA ILE A 288 -2.39 12.60 34.37
C ILE A 288 -1.29 12.36 35.41
N CYS A 289 -1.13 13.26 36.37
CA CYS A 289 -0.09 13.23 37.38
C CYS A 289 -0.33 12.10 38.39
N GLU A 290 0.68 11.27 38.62
CA GLU A 290 0.63 10.17 39.58
C GLU A 290 1.06 10.60 40.99
N GLN A 291 1.79 11.71 41.12
CA GLN A 291 2.25 12.23 42.42
C GLN A 291 1.06 12.83 43.20
N SER A 292 0.71 12.26 44.35
CA SER A 292 -0.45 12.70 45.15
C SER A 292 -0.17 14.01 45.89
N ASP A 293 0.85 14.03 46.76
CA ASP A 293 1.10 15.14 47.68
C ASP A 293 2.45 15.85 47.45
N SER A 294 3.36 15.23 46.69
CA SER A 294 4.68 15.79 46.38
C SER A 294 4.72 16.61 45.08
N CYS A 295 3.60 16.68 44.35
CA CYS A 295 3.55 17.40 43.08
C CYS A 295 3.69 18.91 43.28
N ARG A 296 4.70 19.51 42.63
CA ARG A 296 4.98 20.96 42.72
C ARG A 296 4.13 21.81 41.76
N VAL A 297 3.33 21.20 40.87
CA VAL A 297 2.49 21.94 39.93
C VAL A 297 1.29 22.59 40.66
N PRO A 298 1.06 23.91 40.48
CA PRO A 298 -0.02 24.63 41.16
C PRO A 298 -1.40 24.00 40.94
N LEU A 299 -2.25 24.03 41.97
CA LEU A 299 -3.64 23.54 41.94
C LEU A 299 -3.80 22.04 41.66
N CYS A 300 -2.72 21.27 41.44
CA CYS A 300 -2.79 19.84 41.12
C CYS A 300 -3.60 19.05 42.16
N ARG A 301 -3.27 19.21 43.46
CA ARG A 301 -3.99 18.57 44.57
C ARG A 301 -5.46 18.98 44.64
N GLN A 302 -5.75 20.28 44.47
CA GLN A 302 -7.12 20.79 44.53
C GLN A 302 -8.01 20.19 43.43
N PHE A 303 -7.48 20.09 42.21
CA PHE A 303 -8.22 19.46 41.11
C PHE A 303 -8.44 17.96 41.34
N LYS A 304 -7.44 17.24 41.85
CA LYS A 304 -7.61 15.81 42.19
C LYS A 304 -8.73 15.59 43.19
N LEU A 305 -8.79 16.38 44.26
CA LEU A 305 -9.86 16.32 45.26
C LEU A 305 -11.24 16.63 44.65
N LYS A 306 -11.32 17.65 43.78
CA LYS A 306 -12.57 18.02 43.13
C LYS A 306 -13.08 16.94 42.17
N MET A 307 -12.19 16.25 41.44
CA MET A 307 -12.56 15.16 40.54
C MET A 307 -13.12 13.92 41.26
N LEU A 308 -12.74 13.68 42.51
CA LEU A 308 -13.33 12.62 43.34
C LEU A 308 -14.78 12.92 43.72
N GLN A 309 -15.17 14.19 43.77
CA GLN A 309 -16.47 14.65 44.27
C GLN A 309 -17.53 14.88 43.17
N GLU A 310 -17.14 15.21 41.93
CA GLU A 310 -18.09 15.58 40.86
C GLU A 310 -18.10 14.56 39.69
N LYS A 311 -19.20 13.81 39.50
CA LYS A 311 -19.48 13.03 38.26
C LYS A 311 -20.47 13.79 37.37
N THR A 312 -20.00 14.53 36.36
CA THR A 312 -20.86 15.28 35.42
C THR A 312 -20.72 14.78 33.97
N LYS A 313 -21.66 15.09 33.07
CA LYS A 313 -21.62 14.63 31.65
C LYS A 313 -20.38 15.09 30.86
N ASP A 314 -19.79 16.24 31.21
CA ASP A 314 -18.54 16.75 30.61
C ASP A 314 -17.30 15.88 30.94
N ASP A 315 -17.44 15.00 31.93
CA ASP A 315 -16.40 14.07 32.38
C ASP A 315 -16.04 13.04 31.30
N ALA A 316 -16.99 12.61 30.45
CA ALA A 316 -16.70 11.60 29.42
C ALA A 316 -15.74 12.09 28.34
N ARG A 317 -15.96 13.31 27.82
CA ARG A 317 -15.06 13.95 26.84
C ARG A 317 -13.70 14.25 27.45
N TRP A 318 -13.67 14.72 28.70
CA TRP A 318 -12.44 14.98 29.44
C TRP A 318 -11.63 13.70 29.67
N LYS A 319 -12.27 12.64 30.15
CA LYS A 319 -11.65 11.31 30.33
C LYS A 319 -11.07 10.77 29.04
N LEU A 320 -11.77 10.96 27.91
CA LEU A 320 -11.24 10.56 26.60
C LEU A 320 -9.98 11.35 26.24
N LEU A 321 -9.97 12.67 26.42
CA LEU A 321 -8.79 13.51 26.20
C LEU A 321 -7.60 13.03 27.05
N VAL A 322 -7.82 12.84 28.36
CA VAL A 322 -6.79 12.37 29.29
C VAL A 322 -6.20 11.04 28.80
N ARG A 323 -7.05 10.06 28.47
CA ARG A 323 -6.60 8.76 27.92
C ARG A 323 -5.76 8.93 26.66
N LYS A 324 -6.17 9.79 25.71
CA LYS A 324 -5.44 10.02 24.45
C LYS A 324 -4.08 10.67 24.67
N VAL A 325 -3.99 11.65 25.57
CA VAL A 325 -2.72 12.32 25.92
C VAL A 325 -1.78 11.34 26.63
N VAL A 326 -2.28 10.53 27.55
CA VAL A 326 -1.48 9.48 28.21
C VAL A 326 -0.95 8.48 27.19
N SER A 327 -1.80 7.96 26.29
CA SER A 327 -1.35 7.04 25.24
C SER A 327 -0.27 7.66 24.34
N ALA A 328 -0.43 8.93 23.95
CA ALA A 328 0.57 9.64 23.14
C ALA A 328 1.92 9.77 23.88
N LYS A 329 1.89 10.06 25.18
CA LYS A 329 3.09 10.10 26.04
C LYS A 329 3.81 8.75 26.04
N THR A 330 3.08 7.66 26.26
CA THR A 330 3.66 6.32 26.33
C THR A 330 4.33 5.94 25.01
N ILE A 331 3.69 6.19 23.86
CA ILE A 331 4.25 5.93 22.53
C ILE A 331 5.54 6.72 22.29
N SER A 332 5.57 8.00 22.67
CA SER A 332 6.76 8.85 22.56
C SER A 332 7.92 8.34 23.42
N SER A 333 7.66 7.88 24.65
CA SER A 333 8.68 7.30 25.53
C SER A 333 9.29 6.02 24.96
N PHE A 334 8.48 5.13 24.37
CA PHE A 334 8.97 3.93 23.70
C PHE A 334 9.89 4.26 22.51
N LEU A 335 9.47 5.18 21.64
CA LEU A 335 10.27 5.61 20.48
C LEU A 335 11.62 6.23 20.88
N LYS A 336 11.67 6.97 22.00
CA LYS A 336 12.92 7.50 22.57
C LYS A 336 13.81 6.40 23.18
N GLY A 337 13.20 5.37 23.78
CA GLY A 337 13.90 4.20 24.31
C GLY A 337 14.57 3.37 23.21
N GLU A 338 13.88 3.12 22.10
CA GLU A 338 14.44 2.40 20.95
C GLU A 338 15.62 3.13 20.30
N LYS A 339 15.55 4.47 20.17
CA LYS A 339 16.67 5.26 19.64
C LYS A 339 17.91 5.18 20.53
N ARG A 340 17.74 5.27 21.86
CA ARG A 340 18.86 5.13 22.82
C ARG A 340 19.47 3.73 22.80
N ASN A 341 18.69 2.69 22.58
CA ASN A 341 19.21 1.32 22.46
C ASN A 341 19.95 1.09 21.14
N LYS A 342 19.52 1.72 20.04
CA LYS A 342 20.26 1.70 18.77
C LYS A 342 21.57 2.48 18.88
N GLU A 343 21.59 3.66 19.48
CA GLU A 343 22.85 4.43 19.65
C GLU A 343 23.89 3.72 20.52
N LYS A 344 23.45 2.89 21.49
CA LYS A 344 24.34 2.05 22.32
C LYS A 344 24.81 0.75 21.66
N SER A 345 24.22 0.36 20.53
CA SER A 345 24.62 -0.84 19.79
C SER A 345 25.68 -0.55 18.73
N TRP A 346 26.03 0.73 18.54
CA TRP A 346 27.01 1.22 17.55
C TRP A 346 28.21 1.93 18.22
N ALA A 347 28.24 1.94 19.55
CA ALA A 347 29.36 2.35 20.39
C ALA A 347 29.82 1.13 21.17
#